data_AF-A0A1B0A015-F1
#
_entry.id   AF-A0A1B0A015-F1
#
_cell.length_a   1.000
_cell.length_b   1.000
_cell.length_c   1.000
_cell.angle_alpha   90.00
_cell.angle_beta   90.00
_cell.angle_gamma   90.00
#
_symmetry.space_group_name_H-M   'P 1'
#
loop_
_entity.id
_entity.type
_entity.pdbx_description
1 polymer ?
#
loop_
_entity_poly.entity_id
_entity_poly.type
_entity_poly.pdbx_seq_one_letter_code
_entity_poly.pdbx_strand_id
1 'polypeptide(L)'
;MMYIINLNDYFTMLPVMLSHTPSGASIKQLEHFGQLMKSGHFRKFDRGYLRNQLEYNRMTPPDYDLSKVKVPVALYYSMNDMLVSTTGVDRLARELPQVIDKYLVPMEQFNHLDFLWAIDVKTLVYNRLIRNLRRVENFKLKHANKGLQNMATAGVAISNNNLQKMHALATASNNTPNTLPLTNANANANVNLNA
;
A
#
# COMPACT_ATOMS: atom_id res chain seq x y z
N MET A 1 19.28 21.18 27.08
CA MET A 1 19.54 22.57 26.66
C MET A 1 18.31 23.08 25.94
N MET A 2 17.86 24.29 26.27
CA MET A 2 16.74 24.93 25.58
C MET A 2 17.29 25.73 24.41
N TYR A 3 16.85 25.44 23.17
CA TYR A 3 17.26 26.23 22.02
C TYR A 3 16.55 27.58 22.08
N ILE A 4 17.32 28.66 22.18
CA ILE A 4 16.80 30.01 22.04
C ILE A 4 16.38 30.18 20.58
N ILE A 5 15.07 30.35 20.37
CA ILE A 5 14.49 30.53 19.04
C ILE A 5 15.01 31.87 18.49
N ASN A 6 15.79 31.82 17.42
CA ASN A 6 16.35 33.01 16.80
C ASN A 6 15.28 33.70 15.95
N LEU A 7 14.48 34.57 16.59
CA LEU A 7 13.33 35.25 16.00
C LEU A 7 13.62 35.98 14.68
N ASN A 8 14.89 36.39 14.48
CA ASN A 8 15.38 37.00 13.24
C ASN A 8 15.10 36.13 12.00
N ASP A 9 15.20 34.81 12.13
CA ASP A 9 15.06 33.86 11.01
C ASP A 9 13.59 33.77 10.53
N TYR A 10 12.61 33.99 11.43
CA TYR A 10 11.20 34.12 11.05
C TYR A 10 10.91 35.47 10.37
N PHE A 11 11.34 36.59 10.96
CA PHE A 11 11.05 37.93 10.43
C PHE A 11 11.72 38.19 9.07
N THR A 12 12.90 37.61 8.82
CA THR A 12 13.59 37.71 7.51
C THR A 12 12.91 36.90 6.41
N MET A 13 12.29 35.77 6.73
CA MET A 13 11.61 34.91 5.75
C MET A 13 10.14 35.30 5.50
N LEU A 14 9.49 36.01 6.42
CA LEU A 14 8.08 36.41 6.31
C LEU A 14 7.72 37.15 5.00
N PRO A 15 8.53 38.10 4.47
CA PRO A 15 8.26 38.71 3.17
C PRO A 15 8.23 37.70 2.01
N VAL A 16 9.08 36.67 2.05
CA VAL A 16 9.16 35.61 1.02
C VAL A 16 7.98 34.65 1.13
N MET A 17 7.52 34.36 2.35
CA MET A 17 6.30 33.58 2.58
C MET A 17 5.08 34.29 1.98
N LEU A 18 4.94 35.59 2.23
CA LEU A 18 3.81 36.40 1.73
C LEU A 18 3.90 36.73 0.23
N SER A 19 5.09 36.79 -0.37
CA SER A 19 5.24 36.98 -1.83
C SER A 19 4.84 35.73 -2.64
N HIS A 20 4.74 34.56 -2.00
CA HIS A 20 4.38 33.30 -2.66
C HIS A 20 3.05 32.68 -2.17
N THR A 21 2.50 33.14 -1.04
CA THR A 21 1.22 32.62 -0.49
C THR A 21 0.23 33.76 -0.21
N PRO A 22 -1.07 33.60 -0.58
CA PRO A 22 -1.65 32.46 -1.28
C PRO A 22 -1.35 32.46 -2.79
N SER A 23 -1.00 31.30 -3.36
CA SER A 23 -0.69 31.13 -4.80
C SER A 23 -1.93 31.09 -5.71
N GLY A 24 -3.05 31.68 -5.27
CA GLY A 24 -4.36 31.67 -5.94
C GLY A 24 -5.22 30.43 -5.64
N ALA A 25 -6.54 30.61 -5.70
CA ALA A 25 -7.55 29.55 -5.59
C ALA A 25 -8.83 29.96 -6.32
N SER A 26 -9.69 29.01 -6.71
CA SER A 26 -10.99 29.34 -7.31
C SER A 26 -12.06 29.61 -6.24
N ILE A 27 -12.99 30.53 -6.52
CA ILE A 27 -14.12 30.84 -5.61
C ILE A 27 -14.94 29.57 -5.29
N LYS A 28 -15.11 28.67 -6.27
CA LYS A 28 -15.80 27.38 -6.09
C LYS A 28 -15.11 26.45 -5.09
N GLN A 29 -13.79 26.59 -4.90
CA GLN A 29 -13.06 25.83 -3.87
C GLN A 29 -13.43 26.31 -2.47
N LEU A 30 -13.53 27.64 -2.27
CA LEU A 30 -13.96 28.25 -1.00
C LEU A 30 -15.43 27.92 -0.72
N GLU A 31 -16.28 27.98 -1.74
CA GLU A 31 -17.68 27.54 -1.66
C GLU A 31 -17.79 26.06 -1.27
N HIS A 32 -17.00 25.17 -1.87
CA HIS A 32 -16.98 23.74 -1.52
C HIS A 32 -16.51 23.53 -0.07
N PHE A 33 -15.48 24.24 0.40
CA PHE A 33 -15.08 24.18 1.82
C PHE A 33 -16.23 24.61 2.75
N GLY A 34 -16.96 25.69 2.41
CA GLY A 34 -18.17 26.10 3.15
C GLY A 34 -19.27 25.03 3.16
N GLN A 35 -19.50 24.34 2.04
CA GLN A 35 -20.43 23.21 1.94
C GLN A 35 -19.99 22.01 2.79
N LEU A 36 -18.69 21.69 2.81
CA LEU A 36 -18.14 20.61 3.64
C LEU A 36 -18.30 20.92 5.13
N MET A 37 -17.94 22.14 5.56
CA MET A 37 -18.11 22.61 6.94
C MET A 37 -19.58 22.60 7.37
N LYS A 38 -20.48 23.17 6.57
CA LYS A 38 -21.92 23.23 6.86
C LYS A 38 -22.57 21.85 6.90
N SER A 39 -22.15 20.93 6.03
CA SER A 39 -22.83 19.64 5.84
C SER A 39 -22.19 18.47 6.58
N GLY A 40 -21.01 18.63 7.20
CA GLY A 40 -20.39 17.65 8.11
C GLY A 40 -19.94 16.32 7.47
N HIS A 41 -19.92 16.19 6.15
CA HIS A 41 -19.45 14.98 5.45
C HIS A 41 -18.37 15.34 4.43
N PHE A 42 -17.45 14.41 4.18
CA PHE A 42 -16.50 14.50 3.08
C PHE A 42 -17.18 14.06 1.77
N ARG A 43 -17.66 15.02 0.98
CA ARG A 43 -18.53 14.77 -0.19
C ARG A 43 -18.22 15.63 -1.42
N LYS A 44 -18.74 15.24 -2.58
CA LYS A 44 -18.65 16.05 -3.80
C LYS A 44 -19.29 17.44 -3.61
N PHE A 45 -18.91 18.39 -4.47
CA PHE A 45 -19.49 19.73 -4.51
C PHE A 45 -21.00 19.68 -4.77
N ASP A 46 -21.79 20.38 -3.96
CA ASP A 46 -23.22 20.53 -4.17
C ASP A 46 -23.47 21.61 -5.24
N ARG A 47 -24.31 21.28 -6.23
CA ARG A 47 -24.72 22.16 -7.32
C ARG A 47 -26.22 22.47 -7.33
N GLY A 48 -26.93 22.05 -6.29
CA GLY A 48 -28.39 22.07 -6.23
C GLY A 48 -29.04 20.90 -6.97
N TYR A 49 -30.24 20.53 -6.51
CA TYR A 49 -31.07 19.37 -6.90
C TYR A 49 -30.93 18.94 -8.37
N LEU A 50 -31.33 19.81 -9.32
CA LEU A 50 -31.36 19.50 -10.76
C LEU A 50 -29.97 19.15 -11.32
N ARG A 51 -28.93 19.86 -10.87
CA ARG A 51 -27.59 19.70 -11.41
C ARG A 51 -26.80 18.58 -10.73
N ASN A 52 -27.08 18.31 -9.45
CA ASN A 52 -26.66 17.07 -8.79
C ASN A 52 -27.28 15.86 -9.50
N GLN A 53 -28.58 15.92 -9.83
CA GLN A 53 -29.26 14.83 -10.54
C GLN A 53 -28.65 14.59 -11.93
N LEU A 54 -28.30 15.66 -12.66
CA LEU A 54 -27.63 15.55 -13.96
C LEU A 54 -26.18 15.04 -13.89
N GLU A 55 -25.36 15.53 -12.95
CA GLU A 55 -23.93 15.16 -12.88
C GLU A 55 -23.66 13.88 -12.07
N TYR A 56 -24.55 13.50 -11.13
CA TYR A 56 -24.34 12.40 -10.17
C TYR A 56 -25.45 11.34 -10.17
N ASN A 57 -26.51 11.49 -10.97
CA ASN A 57 -27.74 10.66 -10.92
C ASN A 57 -28.40 10.63 -9.54
N ARG A 58 -28.18 11.67 -8.71
CA ARG A 58 -28.72 11.82 -7.35
C ARG A 58 -29.00 13.29 -7.05
N MET A 59 -30.12 13.59 -6.41
CA MET A 59 -30.51 14.94 -5.99
C MET A 59 -29.54 15.60 -4.98
N THR A 60 -28.80 14.79 -4.21
CA THR A 60 -27.74 15.24 -3.29
C THR A 60 -26.36 14.80 -3.77
N PRO A 61 -25.29 15.58 -3.49
CA PRO A 61 -23.93 15.17 -3.82
C PRO A 61 -23.53 13.91 -3.02
N PRO A 62 -22.96 12.87 -3.69
CA PRO A 62 -22.52 11.67 -3.00
C PRO A 62 -21.24 11.90 -2.20
N ASP A 63 -21.14 11.21 -1.07
CA ASP A 63 -19.97 11.19 -0.20
C ASP A 63 -18.80 10.43 -0.85
N TYR A 64 -17.57 10.77 -0.45
CA TYR A 64 -16.36 10.06 -0.87
C TYR A 64 -16.13 8.85 0.03
N ASP A 65 -16.14 7.67 -0.58
CA ASP A 65 -15.96 6.39 0.12
C ASP A 65 -14.50 6.13 0.50
N LEU A 66 -14.15 6.48 1.74
CA LEU A 66 -12.80 6.31 2.31
C LEU A 66 -12.37 4.84 2.46
N SER A 67 -13.30 3.87 2.47
CA SER A 67 -12.95 2.44 2.50
C SER A 67 -12.18 1.99 1.24
N LYS A 68 -12.30 2.75 0.15
CA LYS A 68 -11.58 2.51 -1.12
C LYS A 68 -10.13 3.02 -1.12
N VAL A 69 -9.65 3.66 -0.05
CA VAL A 69 -8.25 4.12 0.06
C VAL A 69 -7.31 2.91 0.25
N LYS A 70 -6.55 2.56 -0.79
CA LYS A 70 -5.65 1.38 -0.81
C LYS A 70 -4.20 1.67 -0.35
N VAL A 71 -3.89 2.90 0.05
CA VAL A 71 -2.54 3.29 0.45
C VAL A 71 -2.40 3.36 1.98
N PRO A 72 -1.25 2.97 2.56
CA PRO A 72 -0.99 3.18 3.99
C PRO A 72 -0.92 4.69 4.29
N VAL A 73 -1.72 5.16 5.24
CA VAL A 73 -1.79 6.58 5.63
C VAL A 73 -1.09 6.79 6.97
N ALA A 74 -0.27 7.84 7.06
CA ALA A 74 0.25 8.35 8.33
C ALA A 74 -0.31 9.76 8.56
N LEU A 75 -0.99 9.96 9.69
CA LEU A 75 -1.64 11.21 10.04
C LEU A 75 -0.77 11.99 11.05
N TYR A 76 -0.50 13.26 10.74
CA TYR A 76 0.23 14.20 11.61
C TYR A 76 -0.70 15.38 11.86
N TYR A 77 -0.87 15.77 13.11
CA TYR A 77 -1.82 16.82 13.52
C TYR A 77 -1.36 17.46 14.83
N SER A 78 -1.86 18.64 15.18
CA SER A 78 -1.54 19.34 16.43
C SER A 78 -2.80 19.75 17.19
N MET A 79 -2.63 20.33 18.38
CA MET A 79 -3.77 20.73 19.23
C MET A 79 -4.31 22.13 18.86
N ASN A 80 -3.42 23.03 18.40
CA ASN A 80 -3.72 24.43 18.09
C ASN A 80 -3.88 24.68 16.57
N ASP A 81 -4.31 23.67 15.81
CA ASP A 81 -4.67 23.82 14.40
C ASP A 81 -6.09 24.39 14.27
N MET A 82 -6.20 25.64 13.80
CA MET A 82 -7.48 26.33 13.62
C MET A 82 -8.28 25.87 12.39
N LEU A 83 -7.70 25.08 11.49
CA LEU A 83 -8.35 24.58 10.27
C LEU A 83 -8.69 23.08 10.36
N VAL A 84 -7.96 22.31 11.16
CA VAL A 84 -8.10 20.86 11.29
C VAL A 84 -8.34 20.46 12.74
N SER A 85 -9.59 20.15 13.10
CA SER A 85 -9.91 19.69 14.46
C SER A 85 -9.37 18.28 14.73
N THR A 86 -8.88 18.07 15.96
CA THR A 86 -8.44 16.76 16.47
C THR A 86 -9.54 15.70 16.34
N THR A 87 -10.80 16.07 16.58
CA THR A 87 -11.98 15.21 16.40
C THR A 87 -12.24 14.82 14.94
N GLY A 88 -11.92 15.70 13.99
CA GLY A 88 -11.94 15.42 12.56
C GLY A 88 -10.85 14.42 12.16
N VAL A 89 -9.64 14.55 12.70
CA VAL A 89 -8.55 13.58 12.50
C VAL A 89 -8.89 12.23 13.11
N ASP A 90 -9.49 12.19 14.30
CA ASP A 90 -9.96 10.95 14.93
C ASP A 90 -11.10 10.27 14.19
N ARG A 91 -11.97 11.04 13.53
CA ARG A 91 -12.98 10.50 12.60
C ARG A 91 -12.31 9.91 11.35
N LEU A 92 -11.47 10.68 10.67
CA LEU A 92 -10.72 10.25 9.48
C LEU A 92 -9.89 8.99 9.76
N ALA A 93 -9.26 8.90 10.93
CA ALA A 93 -8.47 7.75 11.34
C ALA A 93 -9.29 6.45 11.56
N ARG A 94 -10.60 6.56 11.75
CA ARG A 94 -11.54 5.42 11.86
C ARG A 94 -12.21 5.06 10.53
N GLU A 95 -12.38 6.04 9.64
CA GLU A 95 -12.98 5.85 8.30
C GLU A 95 -11.95 5.34 7.26
N LEU A 96 -10.65 5.51 7.51
CA LEU A 96 -9.56 4.98 6.67
C LEU A 96 -9.20 3.52 7.02
N PRO A 97 -9.06 2.61 6.03
CA PRO A 97 -8.83 1.18 6.28
C PRO A 97 -7.38 0.83 6.68
N GLN A 98 -6.40 1.73 6.48
CA GLN A 98 -4.99 1.45 6.79
C GLN A 98 -4.23 2.69 7.31
N VAL A 99 -4.52 3.10 8.54
CA VAL A 99 -3.68 4.07 9.26
C VAL A 99 -2.49 3.35 9.89
N ILE A 100 -1.27 3.70 9.48
CA ILE A 100 -0.01 3.11 9.99
C ILE A 100 0.68 3.93 11.08
N ASP A 101 0.28 5.20 11.23
CA ASP A 101 0.67 6.09 12.31
C ASP A 101 -0.38 7.21 12.46
N LYS A 102 -0.63 7.65 13.70
CA LYS A 102 -1.49 8.79 14.04
C LYS A 102 -0.80 9.58 15.14
N TYR A 103 -0.21 10.71 14.80
CA TYR A 103 0.72 11.45 15.66
C TYR A 103 0.25 12.87 15.93
N LEU A 104 -0.09 13.12 17.20
CA LEU A 104 -0.21 14.46 17.74
C LEU A 104 1.20 15.03 17.94
N VAL A 105 1.49 16.20 17.37
CA VAL A 105 2.75 16.91 17.57
C VAL A 105 2.85 17.35 19.04
N PRO A 106 3.94 17.01 19.77
CA PRO A 106 4.07 17.27 21.21
C PRO A 106 4.55 18.71 21.49
N MET A 107 3.84 19.69 20.93
CA MET A 107 4.01 21.11 21.17
C MET A 107 2.62 21.76 21.10
N GLU A 108 2.17 22.36 22.20
CA GLU A 108 0.80 22.84 22.33
C GLU A 108 0.51 24.03 21.41
N GLN A 109 1.49 24.91 21.20
CA GLN A 109 1.38 26.09 20.35
C GLN A 109 1.31 25.75 18.85
N PHE A 110 1.77 24.55 18.46
CA PHE A 110 1.98 24.17 17.07
C PHE A 110 0.66 24.22 16.28
N ASN A 111 0.64 24.99 15.20
CA ASN A 111 -0.56 25.29 14.41
C ASN A 111 -0.46 24.77 12.96
N HIS A 112 -1.46 25.08 12.14
CA HIS A 112 -1.57 24.61 10.75
C HIS A 112 -0.35 24.97 9.88
N LEU A 113 0.20 26.18 10.04
CA LEU A 113 1.30 26.70 9.21
C LEU A 113 2.66 26.17 9.66
N ASP A 114 2.78 25.75 10.92
CA ASP A 114 4.02 25.24 11.50
C ASP A 114 4.45 23.92 10.85
N PHE A 115 3.51 23.15 10.30
CA PHE A 115 3.77 21.98 9.45
C PHE A 115 4.61 22.28 8.18
N LEU A 116 4.72 23.55 7.78
CA LEU A 116 5.50 24.01 6.64
C LEU A 116 6.64 24.98 7.05
N TRP A 117 6.41 25.82 8.06
CA TRP A 117 7.26 26.99 8.34
C TRP A 117 7.97 26.99 9.70
N ALA A 118 7.65 26.11 10.65
CA ALA A 118 8.32 26.15 11.96
C ALA A 118 9.81 25.74 11.87
N ILE A 119 10.69 26.51 12.52
CA ILE A 119 12.15 26.28 12.51
C ILE A 119 12.52 24.85 12.94
N ASP A 120 11.77 24.27 13.88
CA ASP A 120 11.96 22.93 14.43
C ASP A 120 11.00 21.86 13.87
N VAL A 121 10.26 22.16 12.80
CA VAL A 121 9.38 21.20 12.08
C VAL A 121 10.13 19.92 11.66
N LYS A 122 11.43 20.04 11.36
CA LYS A 122 12.31 18.91 11.05
C LYS A 122 12.37 17.90 12.19
N THR A 123 12.54 18.39 13.42
CA THR A 123 12.63 17.59 14.64
C THR A 123 11.27 17.11 15.12
N LEU A 124 10.26 17.99 15.09
CA LEU A 124 8.90 17.69 15.54
C LEU A 124 8.15 16.71 14.62
N VAL A 125 8.27 16.88 13.30
CA VAL A 125 7.47 16.17 12.29
C VAL A 125 8.34 15.39 11.29
N TYR A 126 9.23 16.06 10.54
CA TYR A 126 9.81 15.42 9.34
C TYR A 126 10.70 14.21 9.66
N ASN A 127 11.41 14.20 10.78
CA ASN A 127 12.18 13.03 11.24
C ASN A 127 11.30 11.78 11.48
N ARG A 128 10.03 11.96 11.87
CA ARG A 128 9.04 10.86 12.00
C ARG A 128 8.46 10.48 10.64
N LEU A 129 8.18 11.47 9.78
CA LEU A 129 7.73 11.27 8.41
C LEU A 129 8.69 10.42 7.58
N ILE A 130 9.98 10.78 7.54
CA ILE A 130 11.02 10.02 6.83
C ILE A 130 11.18 8.61 7.40
N ARG A 131 11.04 8.43 8.72
CA ARG A 131 11.06 7.11 9.37
C ARG A 131 9.89 6.24 8.91
N ASN A 132 8.69 6.81 8.78
CA ASN A 132 7.50 6.09 8.29
C ASN A 132 7.57 5.76 6.80
N LEU A 133 8.10 6.65 5.96
CA LEU A 133 8.37 6.34 4.55
C LEU A 133 9.34 5.14 4.42
N ARG A 134 10.49 5.20 5.11
CA ARG A 134 11.45 4.09 5.15
C ARG A 134 10.85 2.80 5.71
N ARG A 135 9.92 2.87 6.67
CA ARG A 135 9.21 1.69 7.20
C ARG A 135 8.34 1.01 6.13
N VAL A 136 7.59 1.80 5.35
CA VAL A 136 6.74 1.29 4.25
C VAL A 136 7.58 0.74 3.09
N GLU A 137 8.67 1.42 2.74
CA GLU A 137 9.63 0.98 1.72
C GLU A 137 10.28 -0.36 2.09
N ASN A 138 10.88 -0.46 3.28
CA ASN A 138 11.47 -1.69 3.79
C ASN A 138 10.45 -2.84 3.93
N PHE A 139 9.19 -2.53 4.24
CA PHE A 139 8.11 -3.53 4.24
C PHE A 139 7.86 -4.08 2.83
N LYS A 140 7.75 -3.22 1.81
CA LYS A 140 7.57 -3.64 0.41
C LYS A 140 8.74 -4.50 -0.08
N LEU A 141 9.98 -4.06 0.17
CA LEU A 141 11.20 -4.78 -0.23
C LEU A 141 11.27 -6.18 0.40
N LYS A 142 10.97 -6.31 1.71
CA LYS A 142 10.95 -7.61 2.39
C LYS A 142 9.90 -8.57 1.81
N HIS A 143 8.74 -8.08 1.39
CA HIS A 143 7.69 -8.92 0.80
C HIS A 143 8.04 -9.34 -0.64
N ALA A 144 8.60 -8.44 -1.45
CA ALA A 144 9.10 -8.78 -2.79
C ALA A 144 10.19 -9.86 -2.73
N ASN A 145 11.19 -9.68 -1.85
CA ASN A 145 12.29 -10.63 -1.68
C ASN A 145 11.80 -12.00 -1.18
N LYS A 146 10.82 -12.04 -0.26
CA LYS A 146 10.20 -13.30 0.19
C LYS A 146 9.44 -14.00 -0.94
N GLY A 147 8.76 -13.26 -1.81
CA GLY A 147 8.11 -13.82 -3.01
C GLY A 147 9.12 -14.47 -3.96
N LEU A 148 10.22 -13.78 -4.27
CA LEU A 148 11.31 -14.28 -5.09
C LEU A 148 11.98 -15.54 -4.50
N GLN A 149 12.25 -15.54 -3.19
CA GLN A 149 12.80 -16.72 -2.49
C GLN A 149 11.84 -17.92 -2.53
N ASN A 150 10.54 -17.71 -2.28
CA ASN A 150 9.55 -18.77 -2.37
C ASN A 150 9.49 -19.39 -3.77
N MET A 151 9.55 -18.57 -4.83
CA MET A 151 9.59 -19.03 -6.21
C MET A 151 10.86 -19.85 -6.53
N ALA A 152 12.03 -19.38 -6.08
CA ALA A 152 13.28 -20.11 -6.26
C ALA A 152 13.27 -21.47 -5.57
N THR A 153 12.82 -21.53 -4.30
CA THR A 153 12.70 -22.79 -3.54
C THR A 153 11.72 -23.76 -4.19
N ALA A 154 10.59 -23.27 -4.71
CA ALA A 154 9.62 -24.10 -5.44
C ALA A 154 10.22 -24.70 -6.73
N GLY A 155 10.98 -23.90 -7.51
CA GLY A 155 11.69 -24.38 -8.70
C GLY A 155 12.71 -25.48 -8.38
N VAL A 156 13.51 -25.30 -7.32
CA VAL A 156 14.47 -26.33 -6.84
C VAL A 156 13.75 -27.60 -6.40
N ALA A 157 12.64 -27.49 -5.66
CA ALA A 157 11.86 -28.66 -5.22
C ALA A 157 11.28 -29.45 -6.40
N ILE A 158 10.76 -28.76 -7.43
CA ILE A 158 10.27 -29.40 -8.67
C ILE A 158 11.40 -30.12 -9.40
N SER A 159 12.58 -29.48 -9.53
CA SER A 159 13.75 -30.09 -10.16
C SER A 159 14.19 -31.36 -9.45
N ASN A 160 14.33 -31.31 -8.11
CA ASN A 160 14.74 -32.44 -7.29
C ASN A 160 13.74 -33.62 -7.38
N ASN A 161 12.44 -33.35 -7.35
CA ASN A 161 11.40 -34.37 -7.52
C ASN A 161 11.46 -35.03 -8.91
N ASN A 162 11.81 -34.28 -9.95
CA ASN A 162 11.99 -34.82 -11.30
C ASN A 162 13.27 -35.68 -11.40
N LEU A 163 14.39 -35.26 -10.81
CA LEU A 163 15.60 -36.10 -10.72
C LEU A 163 15.34 -37.41 -9.97
N GLN A 164 14.62 -37.38 -8.84
CA GLN A 164 14.27 -38.58 -8.09
C GLN A 164 13.40 -39.55 -8.91
N LYS A 165 12.43 -39.03 -9.68
CA LYS A 165 11.63 -39.85 -10.61
C LYS A 165 12.46 -40.47 -11.73
N MET A 166 13.38 -39.72 -12.33
CA MET A 166 14.27 -40.26 -13.37
C MET A 166 15.22 -41.32 -12.81
N HIS A 167 15.77 -41.11 -11.61
CA HIS A 167 16.62 -42.10 -10.94
C HIS A 167 15.83 -43.38 -10.60
N ALA A 168 14.62 -43.25 -10.07
CA ALA A 168 13.74 -44.39 -9.80
C ALA A 168 13.42 -45.20 -11.07
N LEU A 169 13.12 -44.51 -12.18
CA LEU A 169 12.86 -45.15 -13.48
C LEU A 169 14.10 -45.87 -14.04
N ALA A 170 15.28 -45.27 -13.91
CA ALA A 170 16.55 -45.91 -14.29
C ALA A 170 16.85 -47.15 -13.44
N THR A 171 16.63 -47.10 -12.12
CA THR A 171 16.80 -48.28 -11.25
C THR A 171 15.77 -49.38 -11.54
N ALA A 172 14.56 -49.04 -11.97
CA ALA A 172 13.58 -50.03 -12.41
C ALA A 172 14.02 -50.71 -13.73
N SER A 173 14.54 -49.95 -14.69
CA SER A 173 15.04 -50.48 -15.97
C SER A 173 16.25 -51.41 -15.85
N ASN A 174 17.04 -51.28 -14.78
CA ASN A 174 18.21 -52.15 -14.55
C ASN A 174 17.86 -53.45 -13.80
N ASN A 175 16.65 -53.55 -13.23
CA ASN A 175 16.19 -54.69 -12.43
C ASN A 175 15.25 -55.65 -13.19
N THR A 176 14.90 -55.36 -14.45
CA THR A 176 14.19 -56.31 -15.32
C THR A 176 15.15 -57.41 -15.79
N PRO A 177 14.91 -58.70 -15.49
CA PRO A 177 15.80 -59.78 -15.92
C PRO A 177 15.86 -59.91 -17.45
N ASN A 178 17.07 -60.01 -18.01
CA ASN A 178 17.29 -60.30 -19.43
C ASN A 178 17.03 -61.79 -19.74
N THR A 179 15.78 -62.23 -19.64
CA THR A 179 15.34 -63.57 -20.03
C THR A 179 14.68 -63.55 -21.41
N LEU A 180 15.50 -63.38 -22.46
CA LEU A 180 15.10 -63.75 -23.83
C LEU A 180 15.10 -65.28 -23.94
N PRO A 181 13.97 -65.95 -24.22
CA PRO A 181 13.93 -67.39 -24.33
C PRO A 181 14.54 -67.85 -25.67
N LEU A 182 15.75 -68.42 -25.62
CA LEU A 182 16.33 -69.14 -26.75
C LEU A 182 15.61 -70.49 -26.93
N THR A 183 14.47 -70.47 -27.62
CA THR A 183 13.71 -71.68 -27.97
C THR A 183 14.45 -72.48 -29.05
N ASN A 184 15.26 -73.45 -28.61
CA ASN A 184 15.94 -74.41 -29.49
C ASN A 184 14.91 -75.36 -30.13
N ALA A 185 14.63 -75.17 -31.42
CA ALA A 185 13.60 -75.93 -32.14
C ALA A 185 14.18 -77.24 -32.71
N ASN A 186 14.11 -78.34 -31.94
CA ASN A 186 14.45 -79.67 -32.46
C ASN A 186 13.65 -80.83 -31.81
N ALA A 187 12.42 -81.03 -32.29
CA ALA A 187 11.65 -82.28 -32.32
C ALA A 187 10.55 -82.06 -33.38
N ASN A 188 10.37 -82.79 -34.48
CA ASN A 188 10.56 -84.22 -34.83
C ASN A 188 9.47 -85.15 -34.27
N ALA A 189 8.84 -85.90 -35.18
CA ALA A 189 7.66 -86.76 -35.03
C ALA A 189 6.35 -86.01 -34.61
N ASN A 190 5.14 -86.47 -34.97
CA ASN A 190 4.78 -87.63 -35.81
C ASN A 190 3.55 -87.33 -36.69
N VAL A 191 3.35 -88.14 -37.74
CA VAL A 191 2.14 -88.14 -38.56
C VAL A 191 0.99 -88.84 -37.83
N ASN A 192 -0.23 -88.32 -37.93
CA ASN A 192 -1.42 -89.17 -37.93
C ASN A 192 -2.53 -88.59 -38.84
N LEU A 193 -3.32 -89.48 -39.42
CA LEU A 193 -4.48 -89.19 -40.26
C LEU A 193 -5.77 -89.46 -39.47
N ASN A 194 -6.89 -88.83 -39.83
CA ASN A 194 -8.19 -89.47 -40.12
C ASN A 194 -9.36 -88.47 -40.14
N ALA A 195 -10.36 -88.79 -40.98
CA ALA A 195 -11.69 -88.18 -41.09
C ALA A 195 -11.73 -86.68 -41.42
#